data_AF-A0A5C8D2K9-F1
#
_entry.id   AF-A0A5C8D2K9-F1
#
_cell.length_a   1.000
_cell.length_b   1.000
_cell.length_c   1.000
_cell.angle_alpha   90.00
_cell.angle_beta   90.00
_cell.angle_gamma   90.00
#
_symmetry.space_group_name_H-M   'P 1'
#
loop_
_entity.id
_entity.type
_entity.pdbx_description
1 polymer ?
#
loop_
_entity_poly.entity_id
_entity_poly.type
_entity_poly.pdbx_seq_one_letter_code
_entity_poly.pdbx_strand_id
1 'polypeptide(L)'
;MKLENFYYTKEYKNHWIKYGGLFDKKYFIEEKETKINNNFIIKHKKYFGNIHNKDIIGYERKIFNYRNKIFYYKSDDARIYKIIKHKNQNDYFIFNRDLSGFSILNLNNRKEEINFYNNKFIENKGILVFVDLDYYCIENGRIIFYVFYFSEAENNAYKRIFSHLIYDFSNPENLDNKNIVLIDIRDIILKKYNKELDFTYQSYFNNGDIIIEDFNNKEKFIIEEKDYITK
;
A
#
# COMPACT_ATOMS: atom_id res chain seq x y z
N MET A 1 -8.19 -21.59 12.90
CA MET A 1 -8.56 -21.13 11.54
C MET A 1 -7.28 -20.73 10.82
N LYS A 2 -7.04 -21.17 9.57
CA LYS A 2 -5.86 -20.69 8.84
C LYS A 2 -6.20 -19.30 8.31
N LEU A 3 -5.65 -18.26 8.94
CA LEU A 3 -5.75 -16.92 8.38
C LEU A 3 -4.98 -16.92 7.04
N GLU A 4 -5.56 -16.30 6.01
CA GLU A 4 -4.90 -16.04 4.73
C GLU A 4 -5.30 -14.63 4.25
N ASN A 5 -4.46 -13.98 3.45
CA ASN A 5 -4.80 -12.69 2.88
C ASN A 5 -6.00 -12.82 1.95
N PHE A 6 -6.97 -11.91 2.11
CA PHE A 6 -8.25 -11.92 1.39
C PHE A 6 -8.08 -12.09 -0.11
N TYR A 7 -7.07 -11.48 -0.72
CA TYR A 7 -6.76 -11.59 -2.15
C TYR A 7 -6.61 -13.05 -2.64
N TYR A 8 -6.11 -13.94 -1.78
CA TYR A 8 -5.87 -15.35 -2.13
C TYR A 8 -7.07 -16.27 -1.85
N THR A 9 -8.07 -15.78 -1.11
CA THR A 9 -9.25 -16.54 -0.72
C THR A 9 -10.15 -16.87 -1.92
N LYS A 10 -10.96 -17.92 -1.80
CA LYS A 10 -12.01 -18.22 -2.79
C LYS A 10 -13.08 -17.13 -2.77
N GLU A 11 -13.31 -16.53 -1.61
CA GLU A 11 -14.26 -15.45 -1.37
C GLU A 11 -13.95 -14.23 -2.24
N TYR A 12 -12.69 -13.78 -2.29
CA TYR A 12 -12.27 -12.67 -3.16
C TYR A 12 -12.39 -13.01 -4.65
N LYS A 13 -11.99 -14.23 -5.06
CA LYS A 13 -12.17 -14.69 -6.45
C LYS A 13 -13.65 -14.70 -6.85
N ASN A 14 -14.50 -15.22 -5.97
CA ASN A 14 -15.96 -15.25 -6.16
C ASN A 14 -16.55 -13.84 -6.16
N HIS A 15 -16.04 -12.93 -5.33
CA HIS A 15 -16.42 -11.52 -5.34
C HIS A 15 -16.19 -10.90 -6.73
N TRP A 16 -15.01 -11.07 -7.32
CA TRP A 16 -14.73 -10.55 -8.65
C TRP A 16 -15.55 -11.20 -9.76
N ILE A 17 -15.83 -12.50 -9.66
CA ILE A 17 -16.73 -13.18 -10.61
C ILE A 17 -18.15 -12.59 -10.51
N LYS A 18 -18.64 -12.39 -9.28
CA LYS A 18 -19.99 -11.93 -8.98
C LYS A 18 -20.20 -10.45 -9.33
N TYR A 19 -19.21 -9.61 -9.08
CA TYR A 19 -19.32 -8.15 -9.18
C TYR A 19 -18.53 -7.55 -10.34
N GLY A 20 -17.78 -8.36 -11.10
CA GLY A 20 -17.00 -7.91 -12.26
C GLY A 20 -17.84 -7.25 -13.37
N GLY A 21 -19.14 -7.56 -13.44
CA GLY A 21 -20.10 -6.89 -14.32
C GLY A 21 -20.27 -5.39 -14.05
N LEU A 22 -19.78 -4.88 -12.92
CA LEU A 22 -19.75 -3.46 -12.59
C LEU A 22 -19.04 -2.62 -13.66
N PHE A 23 -18.07 -3.18 -14.39
CA PHE A 23 -17.30 -2.44 -15.39
C PHE A 23 -17.96 -2.36 -16.77
N ASP A 24 -19.22 -2.80 -16.88
CA ASP A 24 -20.03 -2.62 -18.08
C ASP A 24 -20.37 -1.15 -18.32
N LYS A 25 -20.57 -0.78 -19.60
CA LYS A 25 -20.88 0.60 -20.01
C LYS A 25 -22.13 1.16 -19.32
N LYS A 26 -23.10 0.32 -18.96
CA LYS A 26 -24.35 0.73 -18.28
C LYS A 26 -24.14 1.26 -16.86
N TYR A 27 -23.03 0.91 -16.21
CA TYR A 27 -22.69 1.36 -14.86
C TYR A 27 -21.64 2.49 -14.86
N PHE A 28 -21.21 2.94 -16.05
CA PHE A 28 -20.26 4.03 -16.18
C PHE A 28 -20.88 5.34 -15.70
N ILE A 29 -20.14 6.07 -14.85
CA ILE A 29 -20.57 7.36 -14.31
C ILE A 29 -19.78 8.49 -14.94
N GLU A 30 -18.44 8.46 -14.81
CA GLU A 30 -17.58 9.55 -15.26
C GLU A 30 -16.19 9.06 -15.64
N GLU A 31 -15.50 9.80 -16.52
CA GLU A 31 -14.06 9.67 -16.77
C GLU A 31 -13.39 10.99 -16.38
N LYS A 32 -12.33 10.89 -15.57
CA LYS A 32 -11.44 12.00 -15.24
C LYS A 32 -10.06 11.70 -15.77
N GLU A 33 -9.45 12.68 -16.42
CA GLU A 33 -8.04 12.65 -16.79
C GLU A 33 -7.26 13.50 -15.80
N THR A 34 -6.13 12.97 -15.32
CA THR A 34 -5.22 13.70 -14.44
C THR A 34 -3.82 13.62 -15.00
N LYS A 35 -3.19 14.77 -15.20
CA LYS A 35 -1.78 14.84 -15.58
C LYS A 35 -0.93 14.53 -14.34
N ILE A 36 -0.12 13.49 -14.40
CA ILE A 36 0.78 13.14 -13.29
C ILE A 36 2.06 13.97 -13.38
N ASN A 37 2.64 14.07 -14.58
CA ASN A 37 3.76 14.95 -14.90
C ASN A 37 3.77 15.28 -16.41
N ASN A 38 4.87 15.82 -16.94
CA ASN A 38 4.95 16.20 -18.37
C ASN A 38 4.87 15.02 -19.35
N ASN A 39 5.14 13.80 -18.90
CA ASN A 39 5.23 12.61 -19.75
C ASN A 39 4.03 11.66 -19.55
N PHE A 40 3.38 11.70 -18.38
CA PHE A 40 2.38 10.73 -17.98
C PHE A 40 1.03 11.35 -17.62
N ILE A 41 -0.03 10.71 -18.09
CA ILE A 41 -1.42 10.98 -17.70
C ILE A 41 -2.05 9.70 -17.16
N ILE A 42 -3.02 9.86 -16.28
CA ILE A 42 -3.88 8.79 -15.81
C ILE A 42 -5.33 9.11 -16.14
N LYS A 43 -6.03 8.12 -16.70
CA LYS A 43 -7.48 8.16 -16.91
C LYS A 43 -8.16 7.29 -15.88
N HIS A 44 -9.10 7.89 -15.16
CA HIS A 44 -9.90 7.27 -14.11
C HIS A 44 -11.34 7.22 -14.56
N LYS A 45 -11.84 6.02 -14.84
CA LYS A 45 -13.27 5.81 -15.06
C LYS A 45 -13.90 5.30 -13.78
N LYS A 46 -14.92 6.01 -13.31
CA LYS A 46 -15.73 5.61 -12.16
C LYS A 46 -16.96 4.86 -12.64
N TYR A 47 -17.27 3.77 -11.95
CA TYR A 47 -18.46 2.94 -12.16
C TYR A 47 -19.24 2.87 -10.85
N PHE A 48 -20.56 2.86 -10.96
CA PHE A 48 -21.46 2.69 -9.84
C PHE A 48 -22.67 1.88 -10.28
N GLY A 49 -23.06 0.90 -9.47
CA GLY A 49 -24.23 0.09 -9.76
C GLY A 49 -24.72 -0.69 -8.55
N ASN A 50 -26.02 -0.98 -8.55
CA ASN A 50 -26.60 -1.96 -7.65
C ASN A 50 -26.50 -3.35 -8.31
N ILE A 51 -25.70 -4.24 -7.74
CA ILE A 51 -25.49 -5.59 -8.23
C ILE A 51 -25.73 -6.56 -7.06
N HIS A 52 -26.64 -7.52 -7.24
CA HIS A 52 -27.05 -8.46 -6.18
C HIS A 52 -27.44 -7.76 -4.87
N ASN A 53 -28.28 -6.72 -4.96
CA ASN A 53 -28.80 -5.93 -3.84
C ASN A 53 -27.70 -5.25 -3.00
N LYS A 54 -26.56 -4.94 -3.62
CA LYS A 54 -25.50 -4.14 -3.01
C LYS A 54 -25.11 -3.03 -3.96
N ASP A 55 -25.02 -1.81 -3.44
CA ASP A 55 -24.42 -0.69 -4.14
C ASP A 55 -22.91 -0.84 -4.11
N ILE A 56 -22.28 -0.78 -5.28
CA ILE A 56 -20.83 -0.99 -5.43
C ILE A 56 -20.27 0.12 -6.30
N ILE A 57 -19.11 0.62 -5.88
CA ILE A 57 -18.29 1.57 -6.63
C ILE A 57 -17.03 0.84 -7.07
N GLY A 58 -16.59 1.11 -8.29
CA GLY A 58 -15.35 0.57 -8.83
C GLY A 58 -14.71 1.54 -9.80
N TYR A 59 -13.43 1.32 -10.05
CA TYR A 59 -12.65 2.20 -10.90
C TYR A 59 -11.84 1.41 -11.92
N GLU A 60 -11.92 1.84 -13.19
CA GLU A 60 -10.99 1.41 -14.23
C GLU A 60 -9.95 2.52 -14.42
N ARG A 61 -8.67 2.13 -14.37
CA ARG A 61 -7.55 3.07 -14.45
C ARG A 61 -6.59 2.69 -15.56
N LYS A 62 -6.18 3.70 -16.31
CA LYS A 62 -5.24 3.56 -17.42
C LYS A 62 -4.18 4.62 -17.30
N ILE A 63 -2.92 4.19 -17.31
CA ILE A 63 -1.79 5.11 -17.40
C ILE A 63 -1.35 5.16 -18.85
N PHE A 64 -1.04 6.35 -19.31
CA PHE A 64 -0.48 6.58 -20.63
C PHE A 64 0.84 7.35 -20.53
N ASN A 65 1.79 6.97 -21.38
CA ASN A 65 2.95 7.78 -21.72
C ASN A 65 2.67 8.37 -23.11
N TYR A 66 2.49 9.69 -23.19
CA TYR A 66 1.92 10.35 -24.36
C TYR A 66 0.62 9.65 -24.84
N ARG A 67 0.62 9.05 -26.04
CA ARG A 67 -0.52 8.30 -26.60
C ARG A 67 -0.50 6.79 -26.32
N ASN A 68 0.57 6.27 -25.74
CA ASN A 68 0.73 4.84 -25.53
C ASN A 68 0.17 4.43 -24.16
N LYS A 69 -0.80 3.52 -24.15
CA LYS A 69 -1.27 2.86 -22.93
C LYS A 69 -0.14 2.00 -22.37
N ILE A 70 0.30 2.29 -21.15
CA ILE A 70 1.39 1.54 -20.50
C ILE A 70 0.88 0.63 -19.39
N PHE A 71 -0.29 0.92 -18.82
CA PHE A 71 -0.84 0.14 -17.72
C PHE A 71 -2.36 0.13 -17.69
N TYR A 72 -2.93 -0.89 -17.07
CA TYR A 72 -4.36 -1.09 -16.90
C TYR A 72 -4.68 -1.80 -15.61
N TYR A 73 -5.60 -1.24 -14.82
CA TYR A 73 -6.06 -1.89 -13.61
C TYR A 73 -7.52 -1.56 -13.31
N LYS A 74 -8.23 -2.54 -12.77
CA LYS A 74 -9.58 -2.41 -12.23
C LYS A 74 -9.50 -2.71 -10.75
N SER A 75 -10.11 -1.86 -9.93
CA SER A 75 -10.20 -2.08 -8.50
C SER A 75 -11.54 -1.65 -7.95
N ASP A 76 -11.77 -2.03 -6.70
CA ASP A 76 -12.69 -1.32 -5.81
C ASP A 76 -12.13 0.07 -5.41
N ASP A 77 -12.66 0.74 -4.38
CA ASP A 77 -12.34 2.13 -3.99
C ASP A 77 -10.88 2.38 -3.54
N ALA A 78 -9.91 1.55 -3.95
CA ALA A 78 -8.49 1.74 -3.76
C ALA A 78 -8.01 3.10 -4.29
N ARG A 79 -7.34 3.88 -3.45
CA ARG A 79 -6.78 5.20 -3.78
C ARG A 79 -5.28 5.10 -4.05
N ILE A 80 -4.73 6.12 -4.74
CA ILE A 80 -3.30 6.50 -4.85
C ILE A 80 -2.55 6.09 -6.13
N TYR A 81 -1.85 7.09 -6.67
CA TYR A 81 -1.06 7.09 -7.90
C TYR A 81 0.07 8.11 -7.75
N LYS A 82 1.29 7.70 -7.42
CA LYS A 82 2.44 8.63 -7.44
C LYS A 82 3.56 8.07 -8.28
N ILE A 83 4.13 8.99 -9.06
CA ILE A 83 5.37 8.75 -9.77
C ILE A 83 6.52 9.17 -8.88
N ILE A 84 7.49 8.28 -8.75
CA ILE A 84 8.73 8.53 -8.04
C ILE A 84 9.85 8.48 -9.06
N LYS A 85 10.75 9.47 -8.99
CA LYS A 85 12.00 9.40 -9.74
C LYS A 85 13.02 8.71 -8.86
N HIS A 86 13.46 7.53 -9.27
CA HIS A 86 14.41 6.74 -8.50
C HIS A 86 15.87 7.14 -8.80
N LYS A 87 16.82 6.72 -7.96
CA LYS A 87 18.26 7.05 -8.10
C LYS A 87 18.86 6.56 -9.43
N ASN A 88 18.34 5.44 -9.96
CA ASN A 88 18.69 4.91 -11.29
C ASN A 88 18.06 5.70 -12.46
N GLN A 89 17.48 6.88 -12.21
CA GLN A 89 16.84 7.77 -13.19
C GLN A 89 15.55 7.23 -13.84
N ASN A 90 15.06 6.06 -13.44
CA ASN A 90 13.77 5.55 -13.91
C ASN A 90 12.61 6.16 -13.10
N ASP A 91 11.48 6.35 -13.79
CA ASP A 91 10.22 6.74 -13.17
C ASP A 91 9.44 5.47 -12.77
N TYR A 92 9.00 5.41 -11.52
CA TYR A 92 8.18 4.30 -11.02
C TYR A 92 6.84 4.79 -10.55
N PHE A 93 5.81 4.02 -10.85
CA PHE A 93 4.45 4.31 -10.47
C PHE A 93 3.97 3.37 -9.37
N ILE A 94 3.59 3.95 -8.24
CA ILE A 94 3.15 3.22 -7.04
C ILE A 94 1.65 3.42 -6.87
N PHE A 95 0.94 2.32 -6.62
CA PHE A 95 -0.51 2.33 -6.41
C PHE A 95 -0.97 1.16 -5.54
N ASN A 96 -2.08 1.36 -4.84
CA ASN A 96 -2.69 0.32 -4.01
C ASN A 96 -3.46 -0.69 -4.85
N ARG A 97 -3.50 -1.93 -4.36
CA ARG A 97 -4.26 -3.04 -4.92
C ARG A 97 -5.32 -3.50 -3.92
N ASP A 98 -6.59 -3.23 -4.24
CA ASP A 98 -7.79 -3.71 -3.51
C ASP A 98 -7.61 -3.75 -1.97
N LEU A 99 -7.03 -2.67 -1.43
CA LEU A 99 -6.74 -2.43 -0.01
C LEU A 99 -5.85 -3.47 0.71
N SER A 100 -5.31 -4.45 0.00
CA SER A 100 -4.65 -5.64 0.56
C SER A 100 -3.19 -5.78 0.11
N GLY A 101 -2.69 -4.82 -0.65
CA GLY A 101 -1.36 -4.80 -1.22
C GLY A 101 -1.09 -3.54 -2.03
N PHE A 102 0.07 -3.51 -2.68
CA PHE A 102 0.47 -2.43 -3.56
C PHE A 102 1.26 -2.98 -4.76
N SER A 103 1.36 -2.16 -5.80
CA SER A 103 2.19 -2.44 -6.96
C SER A 103 3.13 -1.29 -7.25
N ILE A 104 4.31 -1.62 -7.75
CA ILE A 104 5.30 -0.65 -8.23
C ILE A 104 5.63 -1.02 -9.67
N LEU A 105 5.33 -0.11 -10.59
CA LEU A 105 5.52 -0.30 -12.02
C LEU A 105 6.67 0.56 -12.53
N ASN A 106 7.66 -0.04 -13.19
CA ASN A 106 8.67 0.69 -13.94
C ASN A 106 8.03 1.32 -15.19
N LEU A 107 7.97 2.65 -15.26
CA LEU A 107 7.36 3.34 -16.39
C LEU A 107 8.24 3.34 -17.65
N ASN A 108 9.54 3.11 -17.47
CA ASN A 108 10.52 3.02 -18.56
C ASN A 108 10.58 1.60 -19.13
N ASN A 109 10.33 0.57 -18.30
CA ASN A 109 10.27 -0.84 -18.70
C ASN A 109 8.94 -1.48 -18.33
N ARG A 110 8.01 -1.55 -19.29
CA ARG A 110 6.61 -2.02 -19.11
C ARG A 110 6.46 -3.49 -18.67
N LYS A 111 7.56 -4.26 -18.61
CA LYS A 111 7.54 -5.68 -18.22
C LYS A 111 7.81 -5.90 -16.73
N GLU A 112 8.22 -4.86 -16.01
CA GLU A 112 8.58 -4.96 -14.59
C GLU A 112 7.50 -4.32 -13.73
N GLU A 113 6.50 -5.12 -13.38
CA GLU A 113 5.60 -4.84 -12.28
C GLU A 113 6.00 -5.67 -11.06
N ILE A 114 6.23 -4.99 -9.95
CA ILE A 114 6.25 -5.62 -8.64
C ILE A 114 4.84 -5.63 -8.11
N ASN A 115 4.37 -6.81 -7.72
CA ASN A 115 3.11 -6.98 -7.05
C ASN A 115 3.39 -7.48 -5.63
N PHE A 116 3.03 -6.67 -4.63
CA PHE A 116 3.07 -7.10 -3.25
C PHE A 116 1.65 -7.40 -2.75
N TYR A 117 1.43 -8.66 -2.42
CA TYR A 117 0.30 -9.11 -1.62
C TYR A 117 0.86 -10.05 -0.56
N ASN A 118 0.84 -9.65 0.71
CA ASN A 118 1.37 -10.52 1.76
C ASN A 118 0.47 -11.75 1.92
N ASN A 119 0.96 -12.94 1.61
CA ASN A 119 0.23 -14.20 1.85
C ASN A 119 0.80 -15.03 3.00
N LYS A 120 1.85 -14.54 3.67
CA LYS A 120 2.51 -15.25 4.75
C LYS A 120 2.14 -14.63 6.08
N PHE A 121 2.12 -15.47 7.11
CA PHE A 121 2.19 -15.00 8.48
C PHE A 121 3.43 -14.12 8.60
N ILE A 122 3.24 -12.91 9.11
CA ILE A 122 4.34 -12.10 9.60
C ILE A 122 4.78 -12.80 10.88
N GLU A 123 6.01 -13.31 10.92
CA GLU A 123 6.52 -14.11 12.04
C GLU A 123 6.14 -13.49 13.39
N ASN A 124 5.42 -14.26 14.20
CA ASN A 124 4.95 -13.90 15.55
C ASN A 124 4.08 -12.63 15.65
N LYS A 125 3.60 -12.07 14.54
CA LYS A 125 2.77 -10.86 14.51
C LYS A 125 1.37 -11.10 13.93
N GLY A 126 1.18 -12.09 13.05
CA GLY A 126 -0.13 -12.45 12.51
C GLY A 126 -0.26 -12.12 11.02
N ILE A 127 -1.46 -11.73 10.56
CA ILE A 127 -1.77 -11.61 9.12
C ILE A 127 -2.04 -10.18 8.73
N LEU A 128 -1.26 -9.69 7.76
CA LEU A 128 -1.48 -8.40 7.12
C LEU A 128 -2.80 -8.45 6.35
N VAL A 129 -3.75 -7.61 6.76
CA VAL A 129 -5.09 -7.56 6.18
C VAL A 129 -5.28 -6.32 5.33
N PHE A 130 -4.58 -5.25 5.68
CA PHE A 130 -4.75 -3.96 5.06
C PHE A 130 -3.42 -3.23 4.92
N VAL A 131 -3.20 -2.73 3.72
CA VAL A 131 -2.11 -1.80 3.43
C VAL A 131 -2.77 -0.50 2.99
N ASP A 132 -2.80 0.47 3.91
CA ASP A 132 -3.23 1.81 3.54
C ASP A 132 -2.06 2.58 2.99
N LEU A 133 -2.22 3.07 1.78
CA LEU A 133 -1.25 3.98 1.21
C LEU A 133 -1.58 5.43 1.57
N ASP A 134 -2.68 5.75 2.28
CA ASP A 134 -3.08 7.15 2.53
C ASP A 134 -1.98 8.03 3.16
N TYR A 135 -0.97 7.42 3.80
CA TYR A 135 0.24 8.09 4.21
C TYR A 135 1.50 7.27 3.87
N TYR A 136 2.29 7.75 2.90
CA TYR A 136 3.60 7.19 2.56
C TYR A 136 4.62 8.28 2.26
N CYS A 137 5.84 8.03 2.75
CA CYS A 137 6.99 8.90 2.59
C CYS A 137 8.10 8.12 1.88
N ILE A 138 8.91 8.82 1.08
CA ILE A 138 9.95 8.19 0.27
C ILE A 138 11.26 8.93 0.45
N GLU A 139 12.27 8.19 0.88
CA GLU A 139 13.63 8.69 0.98
C GLU A 139 14.62 7.58 0.67
N ASN A 140 15.67 7.90 -0.09
CA ASN A 140 16.72 6.94 -0.43
C ASN A 140 16.26 5.64 -1.12
N GLY A 141 15.09 5.66 -1.75
CA GLY A 141 14.50 4.47 -2.36
C GLY A 141 13.75 3.59 -1.35
N ARG A 142 13.47 4.06 -0.14
CA ARG A 142 12.60 3.34 0.82
C ARG A 142 11.24 3.98 0.88
N ILE A 143 10.21 3.17 1.09
CA ILE A 143 8.82 3.62 1.16
C ILE A 143 8.25 3.14 2.50
N ILE A 144 7.69 4.05 3.30
CA ILE A 144 6.91 3.71 4.48
C ILE A 144 5.43 3.63 4.09
N PHE A 145 4.74 2.59 4.51
CA PHE A 145 3.30 2.40 4.36
C PHE A 145 2.68 2.30 5.75
N TYR A 146 1.48 2.85 5.91
CA TYR A 146 0.65 2.56 7.06
C TYR A 146 -0.11 1.25 6.84
N VAL A 147 -0.09 0.35 7.81
CA VAL A 147 -0.71 -0.97 7.66
C VAL A 147 -1.48 -1.37 8.90
N PHE A 148 -2.38 -2.33 8.77
CA PHE A 148 -2.82 -3.10 9.92
C PHE A 148 -2.85 -4.59 9.64
N TYR A 149 -2.61 -5.35 10.70
CA TYR A 149 -2.64 -6.80 10.71
C TYR A 149 -3.49 -7.32 11.88
N PHE A 150 -4.02 -8.53 11.72
CA PHE A 150 -4.66 -9.25 12.82
C PHE A 150 -3.66 -10.18 13.47
N SER A 151 -3.46 -10.03 14.78
CA SER A 151 -2.71 -10.97 15.62
C SER A 151 -3.67 -11.84 16.41
N GLU A 152 -3.39 -13.13 16.52
CA GLU A 152 -4.09 -14.01 17.44
C GLU A 152 -3.69 -13.65 18.89
N ALA A 153 -4.66 -13.62 19.79
CA ALA A 153 -4.49 -13.43 21.22
C ALA A 153 -4.61 -14.78 21.95
N GLU A 154 -4.12 -14.86 23.18
CA GLU A 154 -4.08 -16.10 23.98
C GLU A 154 -5.46 -16.77 24.18
N ASN A 155 -6.53 -16.00 24.08
CA ASN A 155 -7.92 -16.48 24.18
C ASN A 155 -8.53 -16.89 22.82
N ASN A 156 -7.73 -17.10 21.77
CA ASN A 156 -8.16 -17.37 20.39
C ASN A 156 -8.98 -16.23 19.75
N ALA A 157 -8.96 -15.02 20.31
CA ALA A 157 -9.51 -13.83 19.66
C ALA A 157 -8.47 -13.21 18.71
N TYR A 158 -8.92 -12.40 17.75
CA TYR A 158 -8.03 -11.63 16.89
C TYR A 158 -8.02 -10.15 17.30
N LYS A 159 -6.82 -9.61 17.54
CA LYS A 159 -6.59 -8.19 17.80
C LYS A 159 -6.13 -7.50 16.52
N ARG A 160 -6.73 -6.35 16.20
CA ARG A 160 -6.24 -5.45 15.15
C ARG A 160 -5.05 -4.65 15.66
N ILE A 161 -3.93 -4.70 14.95
CA ILE A 161 -2.71 -3.95 15.26
C ILE A 161 -2.38 -3.06 14.08
N PHE A 162 -2.29 -1.76 14.31
CA PHE A 162 -1.81 -0.80 13.32
C PHE A 162 -0.30 -0.62 13.45
N SER A 163 0.37 -0.52 12.32
CA SER A 163 1.82 -0.66 12.22
C SER A 163 2.32 0.04 10.96
N HIS A 164 3.63 -0.03 10.72
CA HIS A 164 4.24 0.50 9.51
C HIS A 164 4.99 -0.60 8.77
N LEU A 165 4.82 -0.63 7.45
CA LEU A 165 5.58 -1.47 6.55
C LEU A 165 6.61 -0.60 5.85
N ILE A 166 7.88 -1.00 5.89
CA ILE A 166 8.96 -0.39 5.13
C ILE A 166 9.27 -1.30 3.97
N TYR A 167 9.15 -0.78 2.76
CA TYR A 167 9.62 -1.43 1.55
C TYR A 167 10.94 -0.80 1.13
N ASP A 168 12.03 -1.56 1.16
CA ASP A 168 13.32 -1.14 0.63
C ASP A 168 13.34 -1.34 -0.89
N PHE A 169 13.13 -0.25 -1.60
CA PHE A 169 13.17 -0.17 -3.06
C PHE A 169 14.49 0.47 -3.56
N SER A 170 15.56 0.46 -2.75
CA SER A 170 16.84 1.06 -3.14
C SER A 170 17.54 0.32 -4.29
N ASN A 171 17.31 -0.99 -4.44
CA ASN A 171 17.78 -1.80 -5.56
C ASN A 171 16.61 -2.38 -6.39
N PRO A 172 16.17 -1.67 -7.44
CA PRO A 172 15.06 -2.09 -8.29
C PRO A 172 15.38 -3.26 -9.24
N GLU A 173 16.60 -3.79 -9.27
CA GLU A 173 16.93 -4.95 -10.10
C GLU A 173 16.75 -6.28 -9.36
N ASN A 174 16.67 -6.25 -8.02
CA ASN A 174 16.54 -7.42 -7.15
C ASN A 174 15.33 -7.28 -6.23
N LEU A 175 14.14 -7.30 -6.81
CA LEU A 175 12.89 -7.05 -6.11
C LEU A 175 12.26 -8.37 -5.68
N ASP A 176 12.45 -8.70 -4.40
CA ASP A 176 11.84 -9.84 -3.72
C ASP A 176 11.08 -9.35 -2.49
N ASN A 177 10.13 -10.15 -2.00
CA ASN A 177 9.41 -9.94 -0.74
C ASN A 177 10.35 -9.82 0.47
N LYS A 178 11.63 -10.18 0.32
CA LYS A 178 12.70 -10.02 1.33
C LYS A 178 13.07 -8.56 1.61
N ASN A 179 12.68 -7.63 0.74
CA ASN A 179 12.95 -6.20 0.92
C ASN A 179 11.89 -5.51 1.80
N ILE A 180 11.14 -6.27 2.60
CA ILE A 180 10.05 -5.77 3.45
C ILE A 180 10.43 -5.92 4.89
N VAL A 181 10.35 -4.81 5.63
CA VAL A 181 10.45 -4.82 7.08
C VAL A 181 9.16 -4.26 7.68
N LEU A 182 8.56 -5.03 8.58
CA LEU A 182 7.38 -4.61 9.34
C LEU A 182 7.77 -4.15 10.73
N ILE A 183 7.58 -2.85 10.97
CA ILE A 183 7.93 -2.22 12.24
C ILE A 183 6.69 -1.75 13.00
N ASP A 184 6.65 -2.11 14.28
CA ASP A 184 5.70 -1.52 15.21
C ASP A 184 6.36 -0.28 15.83
N ILE A 185 6.05 0.89 15.25
CA ILE A 185 6.56 2.18 15.71
C ILE A 185 6.26 2.38 17.20
N ARG A 186 5.07 2.00 17.68
CA ARG A 186 4.66 2.24 19.07
C ARG A 186 5.48 1.38 20.03
N ASP A 187 5.74 0.12 19.68
CA ASP A 187 6.62 -0.76 20.44
C ASP A 187 8.07 -0.25 20.47
N ILE A 188 8.59 0.23 19.33
CA ILE A 188 9.94 0.83 19.27
C ILE A 188 10.02 2.07 20.16
N ILE A 189 9.03 2.97 20.10
CA ILE A 189 8.99 4.17 20.93
C ILE A 189 8.92 3.80 22.42
N LEU A 190 8.06 2.84 22.78
CA LEU A 190 7.97 2.36 24.16
C LEU A 190 9.31 1.81 24.66
N LYS A 191 9.97 0.96 23.88
CA LYS A 191 11.26 0.35 24.28
C LYS A 191 12.41 1.35 24.34
N LYS A 192 12.49 2.29 23.39
CA LYS A 192 13.61 3.23 23.27
C LYS A 192 13.46 4.44 24.19
N TYR A 193 12.23 4.91 24.42
CA TYR A 193 11.96 6.15 25.14
C TYR A 193 11.14 5.95 26.43
N ASN A 194 10.65 4.74 26.71
CA ASN A 194 9.74 4.46 27.83
C ASN A 194 8.49 5.35 27.81
N LYS A 195 7.93 5.55 26.61
CA LYS A 195 6.77 6.40 26.34
C LYS A 195 5.71 5.63 25.55
N GLU A 196 4.47 5.69 26.02
CA GLU A 196 3.33 5.20 25.26
C GLU A 196 2.93 6.21 24.19
N LEU A 197 2.91 5.77 22.93
CA LEU A 197 2.47 6.58 21.79
C LEU A 197 1.02 6.23 21.48
N ASP A 198 0.14 7.23 21.36
CA ASP A 198 -1.24 7.05 20.90
C ASP A 198 -1.33 6.86 19.37
N PHE A 199 -2.52 6.76 18.78
CA PHE A 199 -2.68 6.65 17.32
C PHE A 199 -2.69 8.00 16.58
N THR A 200 -2.44 9.10 17.30
CA THR A 200 -2.46 10.47 16.80
C THR A 200 -1.05 10.98 16.58
N TYR A 201 -0.33 10.35 15.65
CA TYR A 201 1.00 10.76 15.24
C TYR A 201 1.16 10.72 13.72
N GLN A 202 2.19 11.39 13.22
CA GLN A 202 2.67 11.25 11.85
C GLN A 202 4.09 10.69 11.81
N SER A 203 4.41 9.94 10.75
CA SER A 203 5.66 9.19 10.59
C SER A 203 6.31 9.42 9.22
N TYR A 204 7.41 10.16 9.16
CA TYR A 204 8.06 10.48 7.88
C TYR A 204 9.56 10.26 7.93
N PHE A 205 10.15 10.07 6.75
CA PHE A 205 11.59 9.91 6.62
C PHE A 205 12.32 11.27 6.72
N ASN A 206 13.47 11.28 7.40
CA ASN A 206 14.43 12.39 7.40
C ASN A 206 15.87 11.86 7.49
N ASN A 207 16.64 12.01 6.41
CA ASN A 207 18.01 11.52 6.26
C ASN A 207 18.18 10.02 6.56
N GLY A 208 17.18 9.20 6.23
CA GLY A 208 17.18 7.77 6.50
C GLY A 208 16.67 7.39 7.88
N ASP A 209 16.39 8.33 8.78
CA ASP A 209 15.70 8.03 10.04
C ASP A 209 14.19 8.20 9.86
N ILE A 210 13.40 7.57 10.74
CA ILE A 210 11.96 7.78 10.81
C ILE A 210 11.67 8.73 11.96
N ILE A 211 11.11 9.88 11.59
CA ILE A 211 10.64 10.89 12.52
C ILE A 211 9.20 10.62 12.87
N ILE A 212 8.92 10.57 14.17
CA ILE A 212 7.57 10.46 14.70
C ILE A 212 7.21 11.76 15.40
N GLU A 213 6.14 12.41 14.97
CA GLU A 213 5.60 13.59 15.63
C GLU A 213 4.26 13.25 16.27
N ASP A 214 4.23 13.24 17.60
CA ASP A 214 3.04 13.01 18.41
C ASP A 214 2.24 14.32 18.52
N PHE A 215 1.03 14.33 17.97
CA PHE A 215 0.20 15.53 17.99
C PHE A 215 -0.43 15.81 19.35
N ASN A 216 -0.63 14.79 20.20
CA ASN A 216 -1.23 14.97 21.51
C ASN A 216 -0.22 15.61 22.46
N ASN A 217 0.96 15.01 22.54
CA ASN A 217 1.98 15.41 23.51
C ASN A 217 2.97 16.45 22.97
N LYS A 218 2.91 16.74 21.66
CA LYS A 218 3.86 17.62 20.96
C LYS A 218 5.31 17.17 21.12
N GLU A 219 5.51 15.87 21.27
CA GLU A 219 6.82 15.23 21.35
C GLU A 219 7.27 14.76 19.97
N LYS A 220 8.58 14.73 19.76
CA LYS A 220 9.21 14.23 18.54
C LYS A 220 10.18 13.13 18.89
N PHE A 221 10.04 11.99 18.22
CA PHE A 221 10.90 10.83 18.38
C PHE A 221 11.67 10.52 17.10
N ILE A 222 12.82 9.85 17.24
CA ILE A 222 13.69 9.50 16.13
C ILE A 222 13.99 8.00 16.21
N ILE A 223 13.47 7.25 15.24
CA ILE A 223 13.82 5.85 15.04
C ILE A 223 14.97 5.83 14.04
N GLU A 224 16.16 5.45 14.50
CA GLU A 224 17.36 5.47 13.67
C GLU A 224 17.31 4.31 12.67
N GLU A 225 17.97 4.46 11.50
CA GLU A 225 18.02 3.41 10.47
C GLU A 225 18.35 2.01 11.02
N LYS A 226 19.32 1.94 11.93
CA LYS A 226 19.76 0.69 12.57
C LYS A 226 18.67 0.01 13.43
N ASP A 227 17.67 0.76 13.89
CA ASP A 227 16.61 0.27 14.76
C ASP A 227 15.50 -0.45 13.96
N TYR A 228 15.45 -0.25 12.65
CA TYR A 228 14.43 -0.86 11.78
C TYR A 228 14.99 -1.61 10.57
N ILE A 229 16.29 -1.52 10.27
CA ILE A 229 16.94 -2.38 9.28
C ILE A 229 17.68 -3.51 10.00
N THR A 230 17.05 -4.67 10.10
CA THR A 230 17.72 -5.91 10.52
C THR A 230 18.51 -6.46 9.33
N LYS A 231 19.85 -6.44 9.41
CA LYS A 231 20.73 -7.16 8.47
C LYS A 231 20.65 -8.67 8.68
#